data_AF-A0A453RFB6-F1
#
_entry.id   AF-A0A453RFB6-F1
#
_cell.length_a   1.000
_cell.length_b   1.000
_cell.length_c   1.000
_cell.angle_alpha   90.00
_cell.angle_beta   90.00
_cell.angle_gamma   90.00
#
_symmetry.space_group_name_H-M   'P 1'
#
loop_
_entity.id
_entity.type
_entity.pdbx_description
1 polymer ?
#
loop_
_entity_poly.entity_id
_entity_poly.type
_entity_poly.pdbx_seq_one_letter_code
_entity_poly.pdbx_strand_id
1 'polypeptide(L)' 'MESSSPSVPFPLLQAPVESTYRACTIPYRFPSDNPRKATPVEIQWIDLFLKSVPSFRYSPDPEFGLP' A
#
# COMPACT_ATOMS: atom_id res chain seq x y z
N MET A 1 -9.82 -13.57 -8.12
CA MET A 1 -11.28 -13.46 -8.28
C MET A 1 -11.60 -11.98 -8.30
N GLU A 2 -11.48 -11.36 -9.47
CA GLU A 2 -11.93 -9.98 -9.68
C GLU A 2 -13.42 -10.03 -10.01
N SER A 3 -14.23 -9.39 -9.17
CA SER A 3 -15.65 -9.19 -9.43
C SER A 3 -15.83 -8.08 -10.45
N SER A 4 -16.70 -8.27 -11.44
CA SER A 4 -17.07 -7.25 -12.43
C SER A 4 -18.02 -6.17 -11.87
N SER A 5 -18.47 -6.32 -10.62
CA SER A 5 -19.40 -5.38 -10.00
C SER A 5 -18.71 -4.08 -9.57
N PRO A 6 -19.41 -2.93 -9.59
CA PRO A 6 -18.86 -1.66 -9.13
C PRO A 6 -18.55 -1.68 -7.63
N SER A 7 -17.49 -0.99 -7.23
CA SER A 7 -17.15 -0.78 -5.82
C SER A 7 -18.16 0.16 -5.15
N VAL A 8 -18.66 -0.23 -3.99
CA VAL A 8 -19.54 0.61 -3.14
C VAL A 8 -18.92 0.78 -1.75
N PRO A 9 -19.21 1.88 -1.01
CA PRO A 9 -18.74 2.03 0.36
C PRO A 9 -19.22 0.89 1.26
N PHE A 10 -18.37 0.48 2.20
CA PHE A 10 -18.75 -0.56 3.16
C PHE A 10 -19.92 -0.07 4.04
N PRO A 11 -21.03 -0.82 4.20
CA PRO A 11 -22.25 -0.30 4.81
C PRO A 11 -22.13 0.21 6.25
N LEU A 12 -21.12 -0.25 6.99
CA LEU A 12 -20.90 0.14 8.38
C LEU A 12 -19.97 1.36 8.52
N LEU A 13 -19.46 1.93 7.42
CA LEU A 13 -18.70 3.17 7.47
C LEU A 13 -19.61 4.34 7.82
N GLN A 14 -19.17 5.17 8.76
CA GLN A 14 -19.89 6.38 9.13
C GLN A 14 -19.87 7.38 7.96
N ALA A 15 -21.05 7.92 7.62
CA ALA A 15 -21.20 8.95 6.60
C ALA A 15 -20.97 10.36 7.20
N PRO A 16 -20.41 11.32 6.44
CA PRO A 16 -19.91 11.16 5.07
C PRO A 16 -18.53 10.50 5.05
N VAL A 17 -18.40 9.44 4.25
CA VAL A 17 -17.21 8.58 4.18
C VAL A 17 -15.99 9.38 3.74
N GLU A 18 -16.17 10.36 2.87
CA GLU A 18 -15.15 11.22 2.26
C GLU A 18 -14.38 12.05 3.30
N SER A 19 -15.00 12.35 4.43
CA SER A 19 -14.40 13.16 5.50
C SER A 19 -14.02 12.35 6.74
N THR A 20 -14.64 11.18 6.93
CA THR A 20 -14.56 10.43 8.19
C THR A 20 -13.67 9.20 8.06
N TYR A 21 -13.62 8.59 6.87
CA TYR A 21 -12.88 7.36 6.64
C TYR A 21 -11.57 7.61 5.91
N ARG A 22 -10.48 7.14 6.53
CA ARG A 22 -9.15 7.08 5.92
C ARG A 22 -8.62 5.67 6.06
N ALA A 23 -8.50 4.96 4.94
CA ALA A 23 -8.07 3.56 4.93
C ALA A 23 -6.65 3.37 5.51
N CYS A 24 -5.70 4.24 5.11
CA CYS A 24 -4.33 4.15 5.62
C CYS A 24 -4.24 4.64 7.07
N THR A 25 -3.91 3.72 7.98
CA THR A 25 -3.75 4.01 9.41
C THR A 25 -2.57 4.96 9.68
N ILE A 26 -1.44 4.77 9.00
CA ILE A 26 -0.21 5.53 9.24
C ILE A 26 -0.09 6.65 8.19
N PRO A 27 -0.05 7.93 8.59
CA PRO A 27 0.25 9.02 7.68
C PRO A 27 1.74 9.05 7.32
N TYR A 28 2.05 9.13 6.03
CA TYR A 28 3.43 9.32 5.58
C TYR A 28 3.82 10.80 5.50
N ARG A 29 2.83 11.68 5.37
CA ARG A 29 3.01 13.12 5.18
C ARG A 29 1.87 13.91 5.85
N PHE A 30 2.22 15.07 6.37
CA PHE A 30 1.29 16.10 6.83
C PHE A 30 1.22 17.26 5.83
N PRO A 31 0.12 18.06 5.83
CA PRO A 31 -0.02 19.21 4.94
C PRO A 31 1.09 20.27 5.06
N SER A 32 1.76 20.32 6.22
CA SER A 32 2.87 21.24 6.49
C SER A 32 4.22 20.80 5.91
N ASP A 33 4.35 19.54 5.49
CA ASP A 33 5.62 19.02 5.00
C ASP A 33 5.99 19.61 3.63
N ASN A 34 7.29 19.70 3.34
CA ASN A 34 7.77 20.22 2.06
C ASN A 34 7.35 19.28 0.91
N PRO A 35 6.53 19.71 -0.05
CA PRO A 35 6.01 18.82 -1.08
C PRO A 35 7.09 18.30 -2.04
N ARG A 36 8.25 18.96 -2.12
CA ARG A 36 9.37 18.62 -3.00
C ARG A 36 10.41 17.71 -2.36
N LYS A 37 10.25 17.33 -1.09
CA LYS A 37 11.18 16.43 -0.38
C LYS A 37 10.41 15.25 0.19
N ALA A 38 11.02 14.06 0.11
CA ALA A 38 10.47 12.89 0.77
C ALA A 38 10.58 13.04 2.29
N THR A 39 9.54 12.65 3.01
CA THR A 39 9.56 12.63 4.48
C THR A 39 10.34 11.39 4.97
N PRO A 40 10.82 11.39 6.22
CA PRO A 40 11.44 10.21 6.79
C PRO A 40 10.53 8.97 6.80
N VAL A 41 9.22 9.17 7.00
CA VAL A 41 8.24 8.07 7.03
C VAL A 41 8.02 7.50 5.64
N GLU A 42 7.94 8.36 4.61
CA GLU A 42 7.86 7.91 3.21
C GLU A 42 9.06 7.03 2.85
N ILE A 43 10.28 7.47 3.21
CA ILE A 43 11.51 6.71 2.94
C ILE A 43 11.48 5.35 3.65
N GLN A 44 11.09 5.30 4.93
CA GLN A 44 11.01 4.05 5.68
C GLN A 44 10.03 3.06 5.07
N TRP A 45 8.87 3.52 4.61
CA TRP A 45 7.90 2.65 3.93
C TRP A 45 8.40 2.18 2.57
N ILE A 46 9.04 3.06 1.78
CA ILE A 46 9.68 2.68 0.51
C ILE A 46 10.73 1.59 0.75
N ASP A 47 11.60 1.76 1.75
CA ASP A 47 12.63 0.79 2.09
C ASP A 47 12.02 -0.54 2.55
N LEU A 48 10.91 -0.50 3.30
CA LEU A 48 10.19 -1.71 3.72
C LEU A 48 9.69 -2.51 2.51
N PHE A 49 9.03 -1.85 1.57
CA PHE A 49 8.54 -2.50 0.35
C PHE A 49 9.68 -2.94 -0.57
N LEU A 50 10.78 -2.18 -0.63
CA LEU A 50 11.95 -2.58 -1.40
C LEU A 50 12.57 -3.88 -0.85
N LYS A 51 12.61 -4.04 0.48
CA LYS A 51 13.13 -5.24 1.15
C LYS A 51 12.28 -6.49 0.90
N SER A 52 11.00 -6.36 0.55
CA SER A 52 10.15 -7.52 0.21
C SER A 52 10.26 -7.93 -1.25
N VAL A 53 10.87 -7.13 -2.13
CA VAL A 53 11.04 -7.47 -3.57
C VAL A 53 11.70 -8.84 -3.79
N PRO A 54 12.79 -9.22 -3.08
CA PRO A 54 13.40 -10.54 -3.29
C PRO A 54 12.45 -11.71 -3.00
N SER A 55 11.58 -11.61 -2.00
CA SER A 55 10.60 -12.68 -1.70
C SER A 55 9.50 -12.80 -2.76
N PHE A 56 9.16 -11.71 -3.44
CA PHE A 56 8.24 -11.76 -4.59
C PHE A 56 8.92 -12.27 -5.87
N ARG A 57 10.24 -12.11 -5.99
CA ARG A 57 11.03 -12.68 -7.09
C ARG A 57 11.34 -14.16 -6.89
N TYR A 58 11.44 -14.61 -5.64
CA TYR A 58 11.57 -16.02 -5.33
C TYR A 58 10.20 -16.69 -5.52
N SER A 59 9.89 -17.05 -6.77
CA SER A 59 8.94 -18.12 -7.04
C SER A 59 9.68 -19.43 -6.81
N PRO A 60 9.36 -20.22 -5.77
CA PRO A 60 9.71 -21.63 -5.76
C PRO A 60 8.83 -22.35 -6.79
N ASP A 61 9.03 -22.07 -8.08
CA ASP A 61 8.58 -22.98 -9.13
C ASP A 61 9.64 -24.07 -9.28
N PRO A 62 9.34 -25.33 -8.93
CA PRO A 62 10.28 -26.45 -8.98
C PRO A 62 10.58 -26.95 -10.41
N GLU A 63 10.23 -26.21 -11.47
CA GLU A 63 10.35 -26.70 -12.85
C GLU A 63 11.62 -26.23 -13.59
N PHE A 64 12.39 -25.30 -13.01
CA PHE A 64 13.73 -25.00 -13.49
C PHE A 64 14.72 -25.17 -12.34
N GLY A 65 15.08 -26.44 -12.14
CA GLY A 65 16.30 -26.79 -11.44
C GLY A 65 17.50 -26.04 -12.04
N LEU A 66 18.41 -25.69 -11.13
CA LEU A 66 19.77 -25.16 -11.28
C LEU A 66 20.51 -25.57 -12.58
N PRO A 67 21.56 -24.82 -12.99
CA PRO A 67 22.33 -25.12 -14.21
C PRO A 67 22.75 -26.58 -14.37
#